data_AF-A0A7V3REI2-F1
#
_entry.id   AF-A0A7V3REI2-F1
#
_cell.length_a   1.000
_cell.length_b   1.000
_cell.length_c   1.000
_cell.angle_alpha   90.00
_cell.angle_beta   90.00
_cell.angle_gamma   90.00
#
_symmetry.space_group_name_H-M   'P 1'
#
loop_
_entity.id
_entity.type
_entity.pdbx_description
1 polymer ?
#
loop_
_entity_poly.entity_id
_entity_poly.type
_entity_poly.pdbx_seq_one_letter_code
_entity_poly.pdbx_strand_id
1 'polypeptide(L)'
;MESILLGKFVLCGCLRYHRVEEFVEEVILEDKELLSESCEDYLLDIFMITKYKKIVRIKDVSKNRNVKMPAVTSAMKKLEKAGLISHEKYGYIELTAKGEEIAQNFYDRHKILYDFLVKVLNMDSKTAEIDAHKIEHDLGEESIKKISDFLQFAELMEKKFNIKKCFCFSYFSENKDLPSVEICKEQLPLQFDDSSLTKRTFE
;
A
#
# COMPACT_ATOMS: atom_id res chain seq x y z
N MET A 1 18.34 34.38 16.56
CA MET A 1 17.20 34.85 17.36
C MET A 1 15.97 34.25 16.69
N GLU A 2 15.59 33.02 17.05
CA GLU A 2 14.68 32.72 18.19
C GLU A 2 13.33 33.41 17.94
N SER A 3 12.16 32.77 17.87
CA SER A 3 11.61 31.61 18.60
C SER A 3 10.37 31.14 17.82
N ILE A 4 10.17 29.86 17.50
CA ILE A 4 9.44 28.86 18.32
C ILE A 4 8.13 29.39 18.91
N LEU A 5 7.00 28.98 18.34
CA LEU A 5 5.75 28.77 19.06
C LEU A 5 5.21 27.38 18.70
N LEU A 6 5.58 26.44 19.57
CA LEU A 6 5.06 25.09 19.68
C LEU A 6 3.58 25.11 20.07
N GLY A 7 2.82 24.22 19.43
CA GLY A 7 1.93 23.32 20.16
C GLY A 7 0.44 23.69 20.18
N LYS A 8 -0.34 22.88 19.47
CA LYS A 8 -1.32 21.98 20.10
C LYS A 8 -1.36 20.67 19.31
N PHE A 9 -0.64 19.68 19.84
CA PHE A 9 -0.70 18.30 19.40
C PHE A 9 -2.00 17.68 19.92
N VAL A 10 -2.83 17.17 19.01
CA VAL A 10 -3.72 16.05 19.29
C VAL A 10 -3.22 14.91 18.43
N LEU A 11 -2.61 13.92 19.08
CA LEU A 11 -2.16 12.68 18.48
C LEU A 11 -3.37 11.76 18.30
N CYS A 12 -3.73 11.50 17.05
CA CYS A 12 -4.38 10.25 16.64
C CYS A 12 -3.65 9.76 15.39
N GLY A 13 -3.18 8.51 15.43
CA GLY A 13 -2.45 7.87 14.34
C GLY A 13 -3.30 7.71 13.08
N CYS A 14 -2.58 7.61 11.95
CA CYS A 14 -3.06 7.53 10.57
C CYS A 14 -3.46 8.87 9.92
N LEU A 15 -2.87 9.10 8.74
CA LEU A 15 -3.16 10.14 7.74
C LEU A 15 -2.35 11.44 7.85
N ARG A 16 -1.17 11.42 7.21
CA ARG A 16 -0.65 12.57 6.46
C ARG A 16 -0.26 12.13 5.05
N TYR A 17 -1.25 12.09 4.16
CA TYR A 17 -1.03 12.25 2.73
C TYR A 17 -1.41 13.69 2.41
N HIS A 18 -0.43 14.58 2.38
CA HIS A 18 -0.65 15.94 1.90
C HIS A 18 0.58 16.46 1.16
N ARG A 19 0.42 16.53 -0.16
CA ARG A 19 0.87 17.61 -1.05
C ARG A 19 2.38 17.68 -1.33
N VAL A 20 2.84 16.78 -2.22
CA VAL A 20 4.08 16.92 -3.01
C VAL A 20 3.90 16.41 -4.47
N GLU A 21 2.66 16.26 -4.94
CA GLU A 21 2.35 15.29 -6.03
C GLU A 21 2.82 15.69 -7.45
N GLU A 22 2.90 16.98 -7.81
CA GLU A 22 3.12 17.33 -9.23
C GLU A 22 4.58 17.28 -9.71
N PHE A 23 5.57 17.46 -8.85
CA PHE A 23 7.00 17.48 -9.25
C PHE A 23 7.68 16.11 -9.05
N VAL A 24 7.03 15.24 -8.28
CA VAL A 24 7.54 13.93 -7.87
C VAL A 24 7.11 12.84 -8.87
N GLU A 25 5.93 12.97 -9.47
CA GLU A 25 5.42 12.00 -10.45
C GLU A 25 6.31 11.87 -11.69
N GLU A 26 6.82 12.97 -12.26
CA GLU A 26 7.69 12.91 -13.45
C GLU A 26 9.03 12.19 -13.18
N VAL A 27 9.62 12.39 -12.00
CA VAL A 27 10.90 11.75 -11.63
C VAL A 27 10.71 10.26 -11.32
N ILE A 28 9.61 9.89 -10.66
CA ILE A 28 9.32 8.48 -10.34
C ILE A 28 9.00 7.67 -11.60
N LEU A 29 8.31 8.27 -12.58
CA LEU A 29 7.93 7.60 -13.82
C LEU A 29 9.13 7.29 -14.74
N GLU A 30 10.11 8.20 -14.86
CA GLU A 30 11.32 7.94 -15.66
C GLU A 30 12.19 6.81 -15.09
N ASP A 31 12.26 6.68 -13.76
CA ASP A 31 13.10 5.67 -13.10
C ASP A 31 12.42 4.29 -13.00
N LYS A 32 11.08 4.22 -12.95
CA LYS A 32 10.33 2.96 -12.93
C LYS A 32 10.57 2.15 -14.21
N GLU A 33 10.70 2.79 -15.37
CA GLU A 33 10.98 2.09 -16.64
C GLU A 33 12.41 1.49 -16.72
N LEU A 34 13.32 1.86 -15.81
CA LEU A 34 14.74 1.46 -15.84
C LEU A 34 15.11 0.38 -14.82
N LEU A 35 14.27 0.14 -13.81
CA LEU A 35 14.51 -0.88 -12.80
C LEU A 35 13.80 -2.19 -13.15
N SER A 36 14.51 -3.30 -13.06
CA SER A 36 13.85 -4.62 -13.08
C SER A 36 13.10 -4.82 -11.77
N GLU A 37 11.96 -5.53 -11.78
CA GLU A 37 11.21 -5.97 -10.58
C GLU A 37 12.14 -6.49 -9.48
N SER A 38 13.10 -7.37 -9.82
CA SER A 38 14.05 -7.89 -8.83
C SER A 38 14.84 -6.80 -8.10
N CYS A 39 15.19 -5.69 -8.76
CA CYS A 39 15.89 -4.57 -8.12
C CYS A 39 14.95 -3.76 -7.22
N GLU A 40 13.69 -3.58 -7.64
CA GLU A 40 12.64 -2.96 -6.82
C GLU A 40 12.44 -3.74 -5.53
N ASP A 41 12.36 -5.07 -5.60
CA ASP A 41 12.21 -5.89 -4.40
C ASP A 41 13.42 -5.77 -3.45
N TYR A 42 14.64 -5.75 -4.00
CA TYR A 42 15.85 -5.56 -3.18
C TYR A 42 15.86 -4.20 -2.50
N LEU A 43 15.36 -3.16 -3.18
CA LEU A 43 15.26 -1.82 -2.63
C LEU A 43 14.21 -1.79 -1.50
N LEU A 44 13.06 -2.43 -1.71
CA LEU A 44 12.01 -2.60 -0.70
C LEU A 44 12.51 -3.40 0.51
N ASP A 45 13.27 -4.47 0.31
CA ASP A 45 13.89 -5.24 1.40
C ASP A 45 14.80 -4.38 2.26
N ILE A 46 15.68 -3.58 1.62
CA ILE A 46 16.57 -2.68 2.35
C ILE A 46 15.72 -1.70 3.17
N PHE A 47 14.73 -1.07 2.56
CA PHE A 47 13.81 -0.16 3.22
C PHE A 47 13.13 -0.81 4.43
N MET A 48 12.55 -2.00 4.27
CA MET A 48 11.92 -2.72 5.36
C MET A 48 12.89 -3.05 6.49
N ILE A 49 14.11 -3.51 6.17
CA ILE A 49 15.14 -3.79 7.19
C ILE A 49 15.52 -2.49 7.92
N THR A 50 15.64 -1.35 7.25
CA THR A 50 16.00 -0.07 7.90
C THR A 50 14.98 0.36 8.97
N LYS A 51 13.70 0.02 8.80
CA LYS A 51 12.64 0.35 9.78
C LYS A 51 12.82 -0.39 11.11
N TYR A 52 13.45 -1.56 11.10
CA TYR A 52 13.69 -2.36 12.31
C TYR A 52 15.14 -2.35 12.79
N LYS A 53 16.08 -1.94 11.93
CA LYS A 53 17.51 -2.02 12.18
C LYS A 53 18.24 -0.83 11.59
N LYS A 54 19.01 -0.12 12.42
CA LYS A 54 19.80 1.05 11.99
C LYS A 54 20.87 0.77 10.93
N ILE A 55 21.37 -0.46 10.84
CA ILE A 55 22.50 -0.82 9.96
C ILE A 55 22.12 -2.04 9.12
N VAL A 56 21.97 -1.84 7.81
CA VAL A 56 21.72 -2.92 6.84
C VAL A 56 23.04 -3.42 6.27
N ARG A 57 23.17 -4.74 6.09
CA ARG A 57 24.34 -5.37 5.45
C ARG A 57 23.87 -6.39 4.42
N ILE A 58 24.74 -6.75 3.47
CA ILE A 58 24.48 -7.78 2.45
C ILE A 58 23.92 -9.08 3.06
N LYS A 59 24.48 -9.52 4.20
CA LYS A 59 24.04 -10.73 4.89
C LYS A 59 22.61 -10.65 5.42
N ASP A 60 22.13 -9.45 5.74
CA ASP A 60 20.77 -9.24 6.24
C ASP A 60 19.78 -9.38 5.08
N VAL A 61 20.06 -8.72 3.96
CA VAL A 61 19.27 -8.82 2.72
C VAL A 61 19.25 -10.27 2.17
N SER A 62 20.42 -10.92 2.16
CA SER A 62 20.56 -12.33 1.75
C SER A 62 19.69 -13.27 2.60
N LYS A 63 19.62 -13.04 3.91
CA LYS A 63 18.77 -13.81 4.82
C LYS A 63 17.29 -13.49 4.61
N ASN A 64 16.93 -12.22 4.44
CA ASN A 64 15.54 -11.79 4.25
C ASN A 64 14.92 -12.46 3.02
N ARG A 65 15.63 -12.44 1.89
CA ARG A 65 15.17 -13.05 0.63
C ARG A 65 15.44 -14.55 0.49
N ASN A 66 16.20 -15.14 1.40
CA ASN A 66 16.70 -16.52 1.26
C ASN A 66 17.47 -16.76 -0.07
N VAL A 67 18.37 -15.83 -0.43
CA VAL A 67 19.20 -15.92 -1.65
C VAL A 67 20.68 -15.85 -1.32
N LYS A 68 21.54 -16.33 -2.22
CA LYS A 68 23.00 -16.34 -2.00
C LYS A 68 23.58 -14.92 -2.06
N MET A 69 24.56 -14.64 -1.20
CA MET A 69 25.24 -13.34 -1.12
C MET A 69 25.79 -12.78 -2.46
N PRO A 70 26.31 -13.60 -3.41
CA PRO A 70 26.72 -13.07 -4.72
C PRO A 70 25.58 -12.45 -5.52
N ALA A 71 24.36 -12.99 -5.42
CA ALA A 71 23.19 -12.44 -6.09
C ALA A 71 22.83 -11.06 -5.50
N VAL A 72 22.81 -10.96 -4.17
CA VAL A 72 22.60 -9.69 -3.46
C VAL A 72 23.66 -8.67 -3.86
N THR A 73 24.95 -9.07 -3.88
CA THR A 73 26.06 -8.18 -4.25
C THR A 73 25.90 -7.63 -5.67
N SER A 74 25.44 -8.46 -6.61
CA SER A 74 25.14 -8.03 -7.97
C SER A 74 24.01 -7.00 -8.01
N ALA A 75 22.93 -7.23 -7.25
CA ALA A 75 21.82 -6.28 -7.12
C ALA A 75 22.25 -4.96 -6.48
N MET A 76 23.04 -5.00 -5.39
CA MET A 76 23.53 -3.78 -4.73
C MET A 76 24.33 -2.91 -5.70
N LYS A 77 25.18 -3.50 -6.55
CA LYS A 77 25.91 -2.73 -7.58
C LYS A 77 24.98 -2.05 -8.59
N LYS A 78 23.86 -2.68 -8.95
CA LYS A 78 22.87 -2.08 -9.86
C LYS A 78 22.16 -0.91 -9.19
N LEU A 79 21.70 -1.10 -7.94
CA LEU A 79 21.05 -0.05 -7.14
C LEU A 79 22.00 1.13 -6.86
N GLU A 80 23.27 0.85 -6.57
CA GLU A 80 24.30 1.87 -6.37
C GLU A 80 24.57 2.65 -7.65
N LYS A 81 24.69 1.96 -8.80
CA LYS A 81 24.84 2.59 -10.12
C LYS A 81 23.62 3.47 -10.47
N ALA A 82 22.43 3.08 -10.03
CA ALA A 82 21.20 3.85 -10.19
C ALA A 82 21.05 5.00 -9.18
N GLY A 83 22.00 5.17 -8.25
CA GLY A 83 21.97 6.22 -7.23
C GLY A 83 20.90 6.03 -6.15
N LEU A 84 20.41 4.80 -5.97
CA LEU A 84 19.34 4.48 -5.02
C LEU A 84 19.87 4.05 -3.66
N ILE A 85 21.12 3.57 -3.62
CA ILE A 85 21.81 3.22 -2.39
C ILE A 85 23.24 3.77 -2.37
N SER A 86 23.76 3.98 -1.18
CA SER A 86 25.18 4.09 -0.90
C SER A 86 25.66 2.78 -0.26
N HIS A 87 26.74 2.21 -0.79
CA HIS A 87 27.28 0.95 -0.28
C HIS A 87 28.80 0.99 -0.21
N GLU A 88 29.32 1.09 1.02
CA GLU A 88 30.75 1.00 1.24
C GLU A 88 31.26 -0.44 1.02
N LYS A 89 32.46 -0.60 0.45
CA LYS A 89 33.06 -1.93 0.26
C LYS A 89 33.28 -2.62 1.62
N TYR A 90 32.61 -3.76 1.82
CA TYR A 90 32.51 -4.50 3.10
C TYR A 90 31.75 -3.77 4.22
N GLY A 91 31.07 -2.67 3.90
CA GLY A 91 30.39 -1.82 4.85
C GLY A 91 28.88 -2.06 4.92
N TYR A 92 28.19 -0.99 5.31
CA TYR A 92 26.75 -0.94 5.45
C TYR A 92 26.10 -0.45 4.16
N ILE A 93 24.82 -0.76 4.02
CA ILE A 93 23.97 -0.31 2.93
C ILE A 93 23.07 0.79 3.50
N GLU A 94 23.04 1.94 2.83
CA GLU A 94 22.15 3.05 3.13
C GLU A 94 21.32 3.39 1.90
N LEU A 95 20.02 3.67 2.11
CA LEU A 95 19.19 4.26 1.07
C LEU A 95 19.63 5.70 0.85
N THR A 96 19.71 6.12 -0.41
CA THR A 96 19.73 7.55 -0.72
C THR A 96 18.32 8.12 -0.54
N ALA A 97 18.18 9.45 -0.53
CA ALA A 97 16.85 10.07 -0.47
C ALA A 97 15.94 9.58 -1.62
N LYS A 98 16.50 9.47 -2.83
CA LYS A 98 15.82 8.93 -4.01
C LYS A 98 15.42 7.46 -3.83
N GLY A 99 16.32 6.63 -3.30
CA GLY A 99 16.03 5.23 -3.04
C GLY A 99 14.95 5.03 -1.98
N GLU A 100 14.95 5.85 -0.93
CA GLU A 100 13.91 5.78 0.11
C GLU A 100 12.53 6.21 -0.42
N GLU A 101 12.47 7.26 -1.25
CA GLU A 101 11.23 7.70 -1.90
C GLU A 101 10.63 6.62 -2.81
N ILE A 102 11.46 6.02 -3.68
CA ILE A 102 10.99 4.94 -4.57
C ILE A 102 10.56 3.71 -3.75
N ALA A 103 11.34 3.30 -2.75
CA ALA A 103 10.99 2.18 -1.89
C ALA A 103 9.68 2.42 -1.11
N GLN A 104 9.49 3.65 -0.62
CA GLN A 104 8.27 4.06 0.07
C GLN A 104 7.07 3.98 -0.88
N ASN A 105 7.20 4.40 -2.14
CA ASN A 105 6.12 4.25 -3.12
C ASN A 105 5.73 2.78 -3.31
N PHE A 106 6.69 1.87 -3.53
CA PHE A 106 6.40 0.43 -3.63
C PHE A 106 5.74 -0.10 -2.35
N TYR A 107 6.25 0.26 -1.18
CA TYR A 107 5.65 -0.12 0.09
C TYR A 107 4.19 0.34 0.23
N ASP A 108 3.88 1.57 -0.16
CA ASP A 108 2.53 2.11 -0.08
C ASP A 108 1.59 1.45 -1.11
N ARG A 109 2.09 1.15 -2.31
CA ARG A 109 1.37 0.37 -3.33
C ARG A 109 1.05 -1.04 -2.85
N HIS A 110 2.03 -1.77 -2.30
CA HIS A 110 1.85 -3.07 -1.65
C HIS A 110 0.71 -3.01 -0.64
N LYS A 111 0.78 -2.02 0.26
CA LYS A 111 -0.15 -1.88 1.37
C LYS A 111 -1.57 -1.57 0.91
N ILE A 112 -1.74 -0.70 -0.09
CA ILE A 112 -3.03 -0.38 -0.70
C ILE A 112 -3.65 -1.65 -1.30
N LEU A 113 -2.86 -2.42 -2.04
CA LEU A 113 -3.32 -3.67 -2.67
C LEU A 113 -3.66 -4.72 -1.61
N TYR A 114 -2.78 -4.96 -0.66
CA TYR A 114 -3.00 -5.88 0.46
C TYR A 114 -4.30 -5.52 1.21
N ASP A 115 -4.46 -4.24 1.57
CA ASP A 115 -5.65 -3.78 2.28
C ASP A 115 -6.92 -3.97 1.45
N PHE A 116 -6.85 -3.77 0.14
CA PHE A 116 -7.98 -4.06 -0.75
C PHE A 116 -8.31 -5.55 -0.77
N LEU A 117 -7.33 -6.42 -1.00
CA LEU A 117 -7.53 -7.87 -1.07
C LEU A 117 -8.08 -8.42 0.26
N VAL A 118 -7.57 -7.97 1.39
CA VAL A 118 -8.04 -8.43 2.71
C VAL A 118 -9.36 -7.77 3.11
N LYS A 119 -9.44 -6.44 3.12
CA LYS A 119 -10.56 -5.72 3.74
C LYS A 119 -11.78 -5.62 2.84
N VAL A 120 -11.60 -5.68 1.53
CA VAL A 120 -12.70 -5.57 0.55
C VAL A 120 -13.05 -6.94 0.00
N LEU A 121 -12.05 -7.72 -0.44
CA LEU A 121 -12.29 -9.02 -1.05
C LEU A 121 -12.36 -10.19 -0.05
N ASN A 122 -12.11 -9.92 1.23
CA ASN A 122 -12.12 -10.93 2.30
C ASN A 122 -11.17 -12.10 2.03
N MET A 123 -10.01 -11.83 1.43
CA MET A 123 -8.99 -12.84 1.17
C MET A 123 -8.19 -13.17 2.43
N ASP A 124 -7.70 -14.41 2.51
CA ASP A 124 -6.71 -14.80 3.51
C ASP A 124 -5.47 -13.91 3.41
N SER A 125 -4.96 -13.47 4.57
CA SER A 125 -3.85 -12.54 4.65
C SER A 125 -2.56 -13.06 4.00
N LYS A 126 -2.27 -14.38 4.04
CA LYS A 126 -1.03 -14.90 3.44
C LYS A 126 -1.13 -14.90 1.92
N THR A 127 -2.29 -15.28 1.39
CA THR A 127 -2.55 -15.21 -0.06
C THR A 127 -2.55 -13.77 -0.54
N ALA A 128 -3.22 -12.86 0.19
CA ALA A 128 -3.23 -11.44 -0.14
C ALA A 128 -1.84 -10.81 -0.15
N GLU A 129 -0.96 -11.19 0.78
CA GLU A 129 0.43 -10.73 0.81
C GLU A 129 1.19 -11.14 -0.46
N ILE A 130 1.08 -12.41 -0.85
CA ILE A 130 1.75 -12.97 -2.03
C ILE A 130 1.21 -12.32 -3.31
N ASP A 131 -0.09 -12.11 -3.40
CA ASP A 131 -0.72 -11.58 -4.60
C ASP A 131 -0.51 -10.05 -4.72
N ALA A 132 -0.58 -9.30 -3.61
CA ALA A 132 -0.25 -7.87 -3.60
C ALA A 132 1.18 -7.63 -4.10
N HIS A 133 2.14 -8.43 -3.62
CA HIS A 133 3.53 -8.33 -4.05
C HIS A 133 3.73 -8.63 -5.55
N LYS A 134 2.92 -9.51 -6.16
CA LYS A 134 3.00 -9.72 -7.61
C LYS A 134 2.38 -8.58 -8.40
N ILE A 135 1.28 -8.04 -7.89
CA ILE A 135 0.45 -7.05 -8.60
C ILE A 135 1.06 -5.64 -8.52
N GLU A 136 1.81 -5.33 -7.46
CA GLU A 136 2.29 -3.98 -7.18
C GLU A 136 3.21 -3.39 -8.25
N HIS A 137 3.98 -4.24 -8.94
CA HIS A 137 4.91 -3.83 -9.99
C HIS A 137 4.18 -3.46 -11.29
N ASP A 138 3.14 -4.22 -11.61
CA ASP A 138 2.42 -4.17 -12.90
C ASP A 138 1.34 -3.09 -12.98
N LEU A 139 0.74 -2.70 -11.86
CA LEU A 139 -0.36 -1.74 -11.90
C LEU A 139 0.11 -0.31 -12.24
N GLY A 140 -0.65 0.39 -13.07
CA GLY A 140 -0.46 1.83 -13.28
C GLY A 140 -0.83 2.65 -12.04
N GLU A 141 -0.28 3.86 -11.94
CA GLU A 141 -0.58 4.79 -10.83
C GLU A 141 -2.07 5.13 -10.73
N GLU A 142 -2.75 5.31 -11.87
CA GLU A 142 -4.20 5.59 -11.88
C GLU A 142 -5.01 4.47 -11.20
N SER A 143 -4.66 3.20 -11.46
CA SER A 143 -5.32 2.05 -10.85
C SER A 143 -5.12 2.01 -9.34
N ILE A 144 -3.88 2.20 -8.86
CA ILE A 144 -3.58 2.26 -7.43
C ILE A 144 -4.33 3.42 -6.76
N LYS A 145 -4.34 4.59 -7.40
CA LYS A 145 -5.06 5.76 -6.91
C LYS A 145 -6.55 5.49 -6.76
N LYS A 146 -7.19 4.85 -7.75
CA LYS A 146 -8.62 4.48 -7.67
C LYS A 146 -8.91 3.43 -6.60
N ILE A 147 -8.02 2.47 -6.39
CA ILE A 147 -8.14 1.49 -5.30
C ILE A 147 -8.02 2.18 -3.94
N SER A 148 -7.07 3.11 -3.79
CA SER A 148 -6.91 3.93 -2.58
C SER A 148 -8.14 4.80 -2.31
N ASP A 149 -8.64 5.50 -3.33
CA ASP A 149 -9.86 6.33 -3.24
C ASP A 149 -11.05 5.47 -2.80
N PHE A 150 -11.18 4.25 -3.33
CA PHE A 150 -12.23 3.31 -2.94
C PHE A 150 -12.10 2.86 -1.48
N LEU A 151 -10.89 2.52 -1.02
CA LEU A 151 -10.64 2.13 0.37
C LEU A 151 -11.02 3.24 1.36
N GLN A 152 -10.66 4.48 1.03
CA GLN A 152 -11.01 5.69 1.79
C GLN A 152 -12.51 5.93 1.79
N PHE A 153 -13.16 5.89 0.61
CA PHE A 153 -14.61 6.00 0.49
C PHE A 153 -15.30 4.97 1.38
N ALA A 154 -14.91 3.70 1.29
CA ALA A 154 -15.53 2.63 2.05
C ALA A 154 -15.30 2.80 3.56
N GLU A 155 -14.15 3.31 4.01
CA GLU A 155 -13.90 3.61 5.43
C GLU A 155 -14.75 4.78 5.93
N LEU A 156 -14.91 5.83 5.13
CA LEU A 156 -15.78 6.97 5.46
C LEU A 156 -17.25 6.54 5.52
N MET A 157 -17.68 5.67 4.61
CA MET A 157 -19.04 5.10 4.63
C MET A 157 -19.29 4.29 5.89
N GLU A 158 -18.36 3.40 6.26
CA GLU A 158 -18.42 2.63 7.50
C GLU A 158 -18.51 3.54 8.72
N LYS A 159 -17.63 4.54 8.84
CA LYS A 159 -17.67 5.47 9.99
C LYS A 159 -18.94 6.31 10.04
N LYS A 160 -19.40 6.82 8.90
CA LYS A 160 -20.56 7.73 8.83
C LYS A 160 -21.88 7.02 9.06
N PHE A 161 -22.03 5.81 8.55
CA PHE A 161 -23.29 5.07 8.54
C PHE A 161 -23.25 3.80 9.40
N ASN A 162 -22.14 3.55 10.12
CA ASN A 162 -21.89 2.38 10.96
C ASN A 162 -21.95 1.02 10.22
N ILE A 163 -21.77 1.02 8.90
CA ILE A 163 -21.96 -0.16 8.05
C ILE A 163 -20.78 -1.12 8.21
N LYS A 164 -21.02 -2.43 8.36
CA LYS A 164 -19.95 -3.41 8.19
C LYS A 164 -19.46 -3.41 6.74
N LYS A 165 -18.24 -2.93 6.55
CA LYS A 165 -17.56 -2.79 5.24
C LYS A 165 -17.73 -4.09 4.44
N CYS A 166 -18.25 -3.96 3.21
CA CYS A 166 -18.35 -5.03 2.24
C CYS A 166 -19.10 -6.30 2.69
N PHE A 167 -19.93 -6.25 3.75
CA PHE A 167 -20.63 -7.43 4.27
C PHE A 167 -21.40 -8.21 3.20
N CYS A 168 -22.13 -7.52 2.33
CA CYS A 168 -22.87 -8.18 1.24
C CYS A 168 -21.93 -8.94 0.29
N PHE A 169 -20.75 -8.40 -0.01
CA PHE A 169 -19.78 -9.06 -0.87
C PHE A 169 -19.18 -10.29 -0.16
N SER A 170 -18.78 -10.15 1.10
CA SER A 170 -18.25 -11.29 1.88
C SER A 170 -19.29 -12.41 2.01
N TYR A 171 -20.54 -12.05 2.34
CA TYR A 171 -21.64 -13.01 2.41
C TYR A 171 -21.86 -13.71 1.07
N PHE A 172 -21.91 -12.96 -0.03
CA PHE A 172 -22.07 -13.55 -1.36
C PHE A 172 -20.89 -14.45 -1.73
N SER A 173 -19.66 -14.04 -1.42
CA SER A 173 -18.46 -14.82 -1.74
C SER A 173 -18.51 -16.21 -1.11
N GLU A 174 -18.96 -16.30 0.15
CA GLU A 174 -19.07 -17.53 0.93
C GLU A 174 -20.30 -18.37 0.57
N ASN A 175 -21.46 -17.73 0.39
CA ASN A 175 -22.75 -18.42 0.30
C ASN A 175 -23.27 -18.56 -1.14
N LYS A 176 -22.68 -17.83 -2.09
CA LYS A 176 -23.15 -17.71 -3.49
C LYS A 176 -24.60 -17.25 -3.61
N ASP A 177 -25.07 -16.52 -2.62
CA ASP A 177 -26.40 -15.92 -2.56
C ASP A 177 -26.32 -14.56 -1.86
N LEU A 178 -27.35 -13.74 -2.01
CA LEU A 178 -27.43 -12.46 -1.32
C LEU A 178 -27.93 -12.66 0.12
N PRO A 179 -27.43 -11.86 1.08
CA PRO A 179 -27.99 -11.87 2.43
C PRO A 179 -29.47 -11.47 2.38
N SER A 180 -30.28 -12.06 3.26
CA SER A 180 -31.69 -11.65 3.38
C SER A 180 -31.78 -10.18 3.79
N VAL A 181 -32.94 -9.56 3.55
CA VAL A 181 -33.19 -8.16 3.93
C VAL A 181 -33.04 -7.96 5.44
N GLU A 182 -33.41 -8.97 6.23
CA GLU A 182 -33.26 -8.97 7.69
C GLU A 182 -31.79 -9.00 8.11
N ILE A 183 -30.98 -9.89 7.52
CA ILE A 183 -29.53 -9.96 7.76
C ILE A 183 -28.84 -8.65 7.35
N CYS A 184 -29.26 -8.06 6.22
CA CYS A 184 -28.78 -6.75 5.79
C CYS A 184 -29.12 -5.67 6.81
N LYS A 185 -30.34 -5.63 7.34
CA LYS A 185 -30.76 -4.61 8.32
C LYS A 185 -30.01 -4.72 9.65
N GLU A 186 -29.66 -5.92 10.08
CA GLU A 186 -28.91 -6.16 11.32
C GLU A 186 -27.40 -5.93 11.17
N GLN A 187 -26.82 -6.18 9.99
CA GLN A 187 -25.37 -6.18 9.77
C GLN A 187 -24.86 -5.03 8.88
N LEU A 188 -25.73 -4.40 8.08
CA LEU A 188 -25.53 -3.10 7.43
C LEU A 188 -26.57 -2.11 7.98
N PRO A 189 -26.22 -1.23 8.92
CA PRO A 189 -27.10 -0.14 9.35
C PRO A 189 -27.42 0.93 8.27
N LEU A 190 -27.38 0.59 6.98
CA LEU A 190 -28.07 1.35 5.95
C LEU A 190 -29.54 0.98 5.94
N GLN A 191 -30.33 1.74 6.68
CA GLN A 191 -31.72 1.93 6.31
C GLN A 191 -31.73 2.81 5.05
N PHE A 192 -31.73 2.18 3.88
CA PHE A 192 -32.18 2.88 2.68
C PHE A 192 -33.69 3.09 2.86
N ASP A 193 -34.08 4.35 2.96
CA ASP A 193 -35.48 4.74 2.94
C ASP A 193 -36.02 4.42 1.53
N ASP A 194 -36.85 3.37 1.45
CA ASP A 194 -37.44 2.82 0.22
C ASP A 194 -38.39 3.81 -0.48
N SER A 195 -38.62 4.99 0.11
CA SER A 195 -39.55 6.01 -0.38
C SER A 195 -39.12 6.71 -1.68
N SER A 196 -37.92 6.46 -2.20
CA SER A 196 -37.44 7.05 -3.46
C SER A 196 -37.48 6.13 -4.69
N LEU A 197 -37.73 4.82 -4.54
CA LEU A 197 -37.75 3.86 -5.66
C LEU A 197 -39.14 3.62 -6.27
N THR A 198 -40.21 4.21 -5.73
CA THR A 198 -41.58 4.08 -6.26
C THR A 198 -41.99 5.15 -7.29
N LYS A 199 -41.08 6.01 -7.75
CA LYS A 199 -41.39 7.04 -8.78
C LYS A 199 -40.66 6.87 -10.12
N ARG A 200 -40.51 5.63 -10.59
CA ARG A 200 -40.40 5.36 -12.02
C ARG A 200 -41.54 4.43 -12.42
N THR A 201 -42.72 5.01 -12.55
CA THR A 201 -43.80 4.42 -13.33
C THR A 201 -43.31 4.20 -14.75
N PHE A 202 -43.50 2.98 -15.24
CA PHE A 202 -43.46 2.65 -16.66
C PHE A 202 -44.53 3.47 -17.38
N GLU A 203 -44.11 4.27 -18.36
CA GLU A 203 -44.88 4.63 -19.56
C GLU A 203 -43.99 4.34 -20.77
#